data_AF-A0A840DU26-F1
#
_entry.id   AF-A0A840DU26-F1
#
_cell.length_a   1.000
_cell.length_b   1.000
_cell.length_c   1.000
_cell.angle_alpha   90.00
_cell.angle_beta   90.00
_cell.angle_gamma   90.00
#
_symmetry.space_group_name_H-M   'P 1'
#
loop_
_entity.id
_entity.type
_entity.pdbx_description
1 polymer ?
#
loop_
_entity_poly.entity_id
_entity_poly.type
_entity_poly.pdbx_seq_one_letter_code
_entity_poly.pdbx_strand_id
1 'polypeptide(L)'
;MKRTVKEIEQLLLTLDETHPLFQEIACDERKSVQKLLARWRKQKENAEKERVQWEQMSQYEQSLYTKGITSIAGIDEAGRGPLAGPVVAAAVILPQDAYLPGLNDSKKLSEAKRETLFTQIQATAISIGVGIVSAKEIDELNIYQAAKKAMVQAVEQLTPKPEYLLIDAMELPLAIPQQSLIKGDANSVSIAAASVVAKVTRDTIMKQLGAQYPQYGFEKHMGYGTEYHLQAIRTYGVTEHHRRSFSPVRELV
;
A
#
# COMPACT_ATOMS: atom_id res chain seq x y z
N MET A 1 -0.48 -0.39 -49.02
CA MET A 1 0.80 -0.04 -48.37
C MET A 1 0.79 -0.66 -46.97
N LYS A 2 1.78 -1.47 -46.58
CA LYS A 2 1.78 -2.11 -45.25
C LYS A 2 1.97 -1.03 -44.18
N ARG A 3 1.10 -1.01 -43.16
CA ARG A 3 1.16 -0.05 -42.04
C ARG A 3 2.52 -0.09 -41.35
N THR A 4 3.01 1.05 -40.90
CA THR A 4 4.23 1.14 -40.09
C THR A 4 4.00 0.54 -38.70
N VAL A 5 5.08 0.20 -38.00
CA VAL A 5 4.98 -0.33 -36.62
C VAL A 5 4.29 0.68 -35.69
N LYS A 6 4.55 1.99 -35.89
CA LYS A 6 3.95 3.08 -35.10
C LYS A 6 2.45 3.22 -35.35
N GLU A 7 2.01 3.06 -36.60
CA GLU A 7 0.57 3.04 -36.93
C GLU A 7 -0.13 1.83 -36.32
N ILE A 8 0.52 0.66 -36.34
CA ILE A 8 -0.01 -0.55 -35.71
C ILE A 8 -0.11 -0.37 -34.19
N GLU A 9 0.90 0.22 -33.55
CA GLU A 9 0.87 0.51 -32.11
C GLU A 9 -0.31 1.42 -31.73
N GLN A 10 -0.58 2.47 -32.51
CA GLN A 10 -1.73 3.34 -32.29
C GLN A 10 -3.06 2.62 -32.48
N LEU A 11 -3.18 1.77 -33.50
CA LEU A 11 -4.38 0.98 -33.73
C LEU A 11 -4.66 0.00 -32.58
N LEU A 12 -3.61 -0.64 -32.04
CA LEU A 12 -3.73 -1.57 -30.92
C LEU A 12 -4.20 -0.91 -29.61
N LEU A 13 -4.21 0.42 -29.49
CA LEU A 13 -4.78 1.11 -28.34
C LEU A 13 -6.31 0.99 -28.29
N THR A 14 -6.96 0.93 -29.46
CA THR A 14 -8.43 0.96 -29.58
C THR A 14 -9.01 -0.34 -30.09
N LEU A 15 -8.21 -1.17 -30.77
CA LEU A 15 -8.67 -2.45 -31.32
C LEU A 15 -8.83 -3.52 -30.25
N ASP A 16 -9.87 -4.33 -30.41
CA ASP A 16 -10.01 -5.63 -29.75
C ASP A 16 -9.48 -6.76 -30.65
N GLU A 17 -9.40 -7.98 -30.11
CA GLU A 17 -8.94 -9.15 -30.87
C GLU A 17 -9.97 -9.64 -31.90
N THR A 18 -11.24 -9.26 -31.76
CA THR A 18 -12.34 -9.66 -32.65
C THR A 18 -12.42 -8.77 -33.89
N HIS A 19 -11.76 -7.61 -33.89
CA HIS A 19 -11.77 -6.67 -35.00
C HIS A 19 -11.03 -7.23 -36.25
N PRO A 20 -11.60 -7.12 -37.47
CA PRO A 20 -10.97 -7.63 -38.69
C PRO A 20 -9.54 -7.11 -38.93
N LEU A 21 -9.31 -5.81 -38.67
CA LEU A 21 -7.96 -5.21 -38.75
C LEU A 21 -6.95 -5.84 -37.78
N PHE A 22 -7.38 -6.34 -36.62
CA PHE A 22 -6.47 -7.05 -35.71
C PHE A 22 -6.02 -8.38 -36.32
N GLN A 23 -6.92 -9.09 -37.01
CA GLN A 23 -6.59 -10.34 -37.70
C GLN A 23 -5.57 -10.09 -38.84
N GLU A 24 -5.71 -9.00 -39.58
CA GLU A 24 -4.69 -8.58 -40.58
C GLU A 24 -3.32 -8.32 -39.95
N ILE A 25 -3.29 -7.63 -38.80
CA ILE A 25 -2.06 -7.33 -38.06
C ILE A 25 -1.46 -8.62 -37.47
N ALA A 26 -2.29 -9.54 -36.98
CA ALA A 26 -1.87 -10.81 -36.39
C ALA A 26 -1.12 -11.70 -37.39
N CYS A 27 -1.51 -11.64 -38.67
CA CYS A 27 -0.86 -12.35 -39.78
C CYS A 27 0.43 -11.66 -40.27
N ASP A 28 0.85 -10.53 -39.69
CA ASP A 28 2.03 -9.78 -40.16
C ASP A 28 3.35 -10.46 -39.74
N GLU A 29 4.06 -11.07 -40.68
CA GLU A 29 5.30 -11.82 -40.41
C GLU A 29 6.50 -10.98 -39.93
N ARG A 30 6.42 -9.63 -39.96
CA ARG A 30 7.54 -8.78 -39.54
C ARG A 30 7.84 -9.00 -38.06
N LYS A 31 9.08 -9.40 -37.74
CA LYS A 31 9.53 -9.64 -36.35
C LYS A 31 9.24 -8.49 -35.38
N SER A 32 9.33 -7.24 -35.85
CA SER A 32 9.00 -6.05 -35.04
C SER A 32 7.51 -5.96 -34.69
N VAL A 33 6.61 -6.32 -35.61
CA VAL A 33 5.16 -6.35 -35.40
C VAL A 33 4.78 -7.52 -34.49
N GLN A 34 5.37 -8.70 -34.71
CA GLN A 34 5.17 -9.86 -33.84
C GLN A 34 5.62 -9.59 -32.39
N LYS A 35 6.75 -8.91 -32.18
CA LYS A 35 7.20 -8.48 -30.84
C LYS A 35 6.25 -7.46 -30.21
N LEU A 36 5.72 -6.53 -31.00
CA LEU A 36 4.72 -5.56 -30.55
C LEU A 36 3.42 -6.26 -30.11
N LEU A 37 2.91 -7.19 -30.92
CA LEU A 37 1.72 -7.99 -30.60
C LEU A 37 1.92 -8.84 -29.34
N ALA A 38 3.07 -9.49 -29.19
CA ALA A 38 3.36 -10.27 -27.98
C ALA A 38 3.37 -9.41 -26.72
N ARG A 39 3.94 -8.19 -26.79
CA ARG A 39 3.90 -7.22 -25.70
C ARG A 39 2.47 -6.77 -25.41
N TRP A 40 1.71 -6.44 -26.44
CA TRP A 40 0.31 -6.00 -26.31
C TRP A 40 -0.58 -7.08 -25.67
N ARG A 41 -0.48 -8.33 -26.15
CA ARG A 41 -1.22 -9.47 -25.57
C ARG A 41 -0.88 -9.67 -24.10
N LYS A 42 0.41 -9.63 -23.75
CA LYS A 42 0.86 -9.73 -22.36
C LYS A 42 0.34 -8.57 -21.49
N GLN A 43 0.26 -7.36 -22.03
CA GLN A 43 -0.32 -6.21 -21.33
C GLN A 43 -1.82 -6.39 -21.10
N LYS A 44 -2.57 -6.86 -22.10
CA LYS A 44 -4.00 -7.18 -21.96
C LYS A 44 -4.23 -8.29 -20.93
N GLU A 45 -3.47 -9.38 -21.00
CA GLU A 45 -3.55 -10.48 -20.04
C GLU A 45 -3.26 -10.02 -18.60
N ASN A 46 -2.24 -9.18 -18.41
CA ASN A 46 -1.93 -8.62 -17.10
C ASN A 46 -3.04 -7.68 -16.60
N ALA A 47 -3.57 -6.82 -17.47
CA ALA A 47 -4.67 -5.92 -17.11
C ALA A 47 -5.93 -6.69 -16.70
N GLU A 48 -6.23 -7.79 -17.40
CA GLU A 48 -7.34 -8.68 -17.04
C GLU A 48 -7.11 -9.36 -15.69
N LYS A 49 -5.90 -9.86 -15.42
CA LYS A 49 -5.53 -10.42 -14.12
C LYS A 49 -5.67 -9.40 -12.99
N GLU A 50 -5.18 -8.17 -13.20
CA GLU A 50 -5.32 -7.07 -12.23
C GLU A 50 -6.80 -6.74 -11.96
N ARG A 51 -7.65 -6.80 -12.99
CA ARG A 51 -9.08 -6.56 -12.86
C ARG A 51 -9.80 -7.66 -12.09
N VAL A 52 -9.55 -8.92 -12.44
CA VAL A 52 -10.10 -10.08 -11.70
C VAL A 52 -9.64 -10.03 -10.24
N GLN A 53 -8.38 -9.70 -9.99
CA GLN A 53 -7.87 -9.55 -8.63
C GLN A 53 -8.57 -8.42 -7.87
N TRP A 54 -8.75 -7.25 -8.50
CA TRP A 54 -9.48 -6.14 -7.91
C TRP A 54 -10.90 -6.53 -7.51
N GLU A 55 -11.63 -7.20 -8.41
CA GLU A 55 -12.98 -7.67 -8.15
C GLU A 55 -13.02 -8.62 -6.95
N GLN A 56 -12.09 -9.57 -6.88
CA GLN A 56 -11.95 -10.49 -5.74
C GLN A 56 -11.65 -9.75 -4.43
N MET A 57 -10.74 -8.77 -4.45
CA MET A 57 -10.38 -7.97 -3.28
C MET A 57 -11.46 -6.94 -2.89
N SER A 58 -12.46 -6.68 -3.73
CA SER A 58 -13.51 -5.70 -3.45
C SER A 58 -14.79 -6.33 -2.85
N GLN A 59 -14.77 -7.64 -2.56
CA GLN A 59 -15.96 -8.38 -2.13
C GLN A 59 -16.57 -7.85 -0.82
N TYR A 60 -15.74 -7.41 0.13
CA TYR A 60 -16.22 -6.86 1.40
C TYR A 60 -16.91 -5.52 1.19
N GLU A 61 -16.29 -4.64 0.39
CA GLU A 61 -16.85 -3.35 0.02
C GLU A 61 -18.17 -3.52 -0.74
N GLN A 62 -18.22 -4.41 -1.74
CA GLN A 62 -19.43 -4.73 -2.49
C GLN A 62 -20.56 -5.23 -1.58
N SER A 63 -20.25 -6.12 -0.64
CA SER A 63 -21.24 -6.61 0.34
C SER A 63 -21.81 -5.47 1.20
N LEU A 64 -21.00 -4.48 1.56
CA LEU A 64 -21.45 -3.31 2.31
C LEU A 64 -22.26 -2.33 1.44
N TYR A 65 -21.85 -2.11 0.19
CA TYR A 65 -22.62 -1.29 -0.77
C TYR A 65 -24.03 -1.83 -0.99
N THR A 66 -24.20 -3.14 -1.10
CA THR A 66 -25.55 -3.77 -1.21
C THR A 66 -26.44 -3.55 0.01
N LYS A 67 -25.86 -3.19 1.17
CA LYS A 67 -26.58 -2.84 2.40
C LYS A 67 -26.83 -1.33 2.54
N GLY A 68 -26.48 -0.54 1.52
CA GLY A 68 -26.63 0.91 1.52
C GLY A 68 -25.53 1.68 2.26
N ILE A 69 -24.47 1.00 2.70
CA ILE A 69 -23.29 1.65 3.30
C ILE A 69 -22.40 2.11 2.16
N THR A 70 -22.15 3.42 2.05
CA THR A 70 -21.45 4.02 0.90
C THR A 70 -20.09 4.60 1.27
N SER A 71 -19.88 4.93 2.54
CA SER A 71 -18.61 5.45 3.04
C SER A 71 -17.87 4.41 3.89
N ILE A 72 -16.91 3.73 3.27
CA ILE A 72 -16.15 2.63 3.90
C ILE A 72 -14.69 3.08 4.03
N ALA A 73 -14.14 3.00 5.24
CA ALA A 73 -12.72 3.23 5.48
C ALA A 73 -11.97 1.90 5.65
N GLY A 74 -10.96 1.68 4.82
CA GLY A 74 -9.97 0.64 5.05
C GLY A 74 -8.84 1.15 5.95
N ILE A 75 -8.34 0.31 6.85
CA ILE A 75 -7.36 0.69 7.88
C ILE A 75 -6.28 -0.38 7.98
N ASP A 76 -5.02 0.06 7.96
CA ASP A 76 -3.83 -0.78 8.16
C ASP A 76 -2.67 0.03 8.77
N GLU A 77 -1.66 -0.67 9.28
CA GLU A 77 -0.47 -0.09 9.89
C GLU A 77 0.86 -0.61 9.30
N ALA A 78 1.87 0.26 9.35
CA ALA A 78 3.24 -0.06 9.05
C ALA A 78 4.14 0.20 10.27
N GLY A 79 5.13 -0.68 10.46
CA GLY A 79 6.20 -0.42 11.43
C GLY A 79 6.04 -1.04 12.80
N ARG A 80 5.32 -2.16 12.96
CA ARG A 80 5.24 -2.83 14.26
C ARG A 80 6.53 -3.53 14.70
N GLY A 81 7.20 -4.22 13.78
CA GLY A 81 8.41 -5.00 14.07
C GLY A 81 9.75 -4.25 14.22
N PRO A 82 9.99 -3.10 13.58
CA PRO A 82 11.26 -2.37 13.67
C PRO A 82 11.70 -2.01 15.09
N LEU A 83 13.02 -1.94 15.30
CA LEU A 83 13.65 -1.50 16.55
C LEU A 83 13.66 0.02 16.71
N ALA A 84 13.50 0.74 15.60
CA ALA A 84 13.50 2.20 15.57
C ALA A 84 12.40 2.78 14.67
N GLY A 85 12.04 4.02 14.96
CA GLY A 85 11.02 4.79 14.26
C GLY A 85 9.60 4.55 14.76
N PRO A 86 8.63 5.31 14.24
CA PRO A 86 7.24 5.25 14.68
C PRO A 86 6.52 4.01 14.15
N VAL A 87 5.34 3.76 14.71
CA VAL A 87 4.27 3.02 14.03
C VAL A 87 3.38 4.04 13.34
N VAL A 88 3.05 3.78 12.07
CA VAL A 88 2.21 4.65 11.24
C VAL A 88 1.01 3.84 10.82
N ALA A 89 -0.19 4.38 11.01
CA ALA A 89 -1.42 3.81 10.47
C ALA A 89 -2.03 4.78 9.47
N ALA A 90 -2.76 4.23 8.50
CA ALA A 90 -3.55 5.01 7.57
C ALA A 90 -5.00 4.53 7.57
N ALA A 91 -5.91 5.44 7.30
CA ALA A 91 -7.31 5.16 7.03
C ALA A 91 -7.65 5.79 5.67
N VAL A 92 -8.25 5.03 4.77
CA VAL A 92 -8.53 5.48 3.39
C VAL A 92 -9.98 5.19 3.03
N ILE A 93 -10.70 6.20 2.55
CA ILE A 93 -12.03 6.08 1.94
C ILE A 93 -11.85 6.22 0.43
N LEU A 94 -12.16 5.16 -0.31
CA LEU A 94 -12.15 5.17 -1.78
C LEU A 94 -13.55 5.48 -2.32
N PRO A 95 -13.66 6.12 -3.50
CA PRO A 95 -14.91 6.14 -4.27
C PRO A 95 -15.42 4.73 -4.59
N GLN A 96 -16.74 4.57 -4.67
CA GLN A 96 -17.36 3.28 -4.98
C GLN A 96 -16.96 2.74 -6.36
N ASP A 97 -16.72 3.62 -7.33
CA ASP A 97 -16.30 3.32 -8.70
C ASP A 97 -14.78 3.34 -8.88
N ALA A 98 -14.01 3.44 -7.78
CA ALA A 98 -12.56 3.43 -7.85
C ALA A 98 -12.03 2.15 -8.50
N TYR A 99 -10.93 2.31 -9.25
CA TYR A 99 -10.15 1.19 -9.76
C TYR A 99 -8.67 1.60 -9.77
N LEU A 100 -7.85 0.89 -8.99
CA LEU A 100 -6.41 1.14 -8.89
C LEU A 100 -5.65 -0.09 -9.37
N PRO A 101 -5.28 -0.17 -10.67
CA PRO A 101 -4.68 -1.36 -11.26
C PRO A 101 -3.38 -1.79 -10.58
N GLY A 102 -3.34 -3.06 -10.17
CA GLY A 102 -2.20 -3.65 -9.48
C GLY A 102 -2.07 -3.23 -8.01
N LEU A 103 -3.11 -2.66 -7.40
CA LEU A 103 -3.21 -2.54 -5.95
C LEU A 103 -3.23 -3.94 -5.32
N ASN A 104 -2.43 -4.15 -4.28
CA ASN A 104 -2.29 -5.40 -3.56
C ASN A 104 -1.63 -5.10 -2.20
N ASP A 105 -1.41 -6.13 -1.38
CA ASP A 105 -0.56 -6.09 -0.18
C ASP A 105 0.74 -5.32 -0.47
N SER A 106 0.96 -4.24 0.27
CA SER A 106 2.11 -3.34 0.11
C SER A 106 3.45 -4.08 0.15
N LYS A 107 3.56 -5.19 0.85
CA LYS A 107 4.80 -6.00 0.97
C LYS A 107 5.11 -6.76 -0.32
N LYS A 108 4.10 -7.06 -1.15
CA LYS A 108 4.25 -7.72 -2.45
C LYS A 108 4.58 -6.75 -3.58
N LEU A 109 4.46 -5.45 -3.33
CA LEU A 109 4.72 -4.41 -4.30
C LEU A 109 6.19 -3.95 -4.23
N SER A 110 6.78 -3.66 -5.39
CA SER A 110 8.05 -2.95 -5.46
C SER A 110 7.89 -1.52 -4.94
N GLU A 111 8.98 -0.91 -4.49
CA GLU A 111 8.97 0.47 -4.00
C GLU A 111 8.43 1.46 -5.04
N ALA A 112 8.90 1.38 -6.29
CA ALA A 112 8.42 2.23 -7.38
C ALA A 112 6.91 2.05 -7.67
N LYS A 113 6.40 0.82 -7.59
CA LYS A 113 4.96 0.55 -7.77
C LYS A 113 4.16 1.09 -6.59
N ARG A 114 4.66 0.97 -5.35
CA ARG A 114 4.05 1.58 -4.15
C ARG A 114 3.97 3.10 -4.25
N GLU A 115 5.04 3.78 -4.67
CA GLU A 115 5.03 5.25 -4.83
C GLU A 115 4.04 5.71 -5.92
N THR A 116 3.96 4.94 -7.01
CA THR A 116 2.96 5.18 -8.07
C THR A 116 1.53 5.03 -7.52
N LEU A 117 1.24 3.92 -6.83
CA LEU A 117 -0.07 3.67 -6.24
C LEU A 117 -0.40 4.69 -5.14
N PHE A 118 0.57 5.10 -4.32
CA PHE A 118 0.39 6.13 -3.31
C PHE A 118 -0.08 7.45 -3.94
N THR A 119 0.55 7.86 -5.04
CA THR A 119 0.14 9.07 -5.79
C THR A 119 -1.26 8.93 -6.36
N GLN A 120 -1.60 7.75 -6.90
CA GLN A 120 -2.96 7.47 -7.41
C GLN A 120 -4.01 7.48 -6.28
N ILE A 121 -3.71 6.86 -5.14
CA ILE A 121 -4.60 6.83 -3.97
C ILE A 121 -4.83 8.27 -3.49
N GLN A 122 -3.80 9.10 -3.39
CA GLN A 122 -3.95 10.51 -3.03
C GLN A 122 -4.85 11.29 -3.99
N ALA A 123 -4.75 11.01 -5.29
CA ALA A 123 -5.55 11.69 -6.30
C ALA A 123 -7.01 11.19 -6.37
N THR A 124 -7.26 9.93 -5.97
CA THR A 124 -8.57 9.28 -6.14
C THR A 124 -9.37 9.16 -4.85
N ALA A 125 -8.72 9.01 -3.69
CA ALA A 125 -9.42 8.79 -2.43
C ALA A 125 -10.31 9.99 -2.05
N ILE A 126 -11.49 9.69 -1.51
CA ILE A 126 -12.40 10.70 -0.96
C ILE A 126 -11.77 11.35 0.27
N SER A 127 -11.12 10.55 1.12
CA SER A 127 -10.45 11.03 2.32
C SER A 127 -9.33 10.07 2.70
N ILE A 128 -8.24 10.64 3.22
CA ILE A 128 -7.10 9.91 3.78
C ILE A 128 -6.78 10.52 5.14
N GLY A 129 -6.63 9.67 6.14
CA GLY A 129 -6.13 10.05 7.46
C GLY A 129 -4.89 9.25 7.83
N VAL A 130 -3.97 9.86 8.57
CA VAL A 130 -2.69 9.23 8.95
C VAL A 130 -2.43 9.45 10.44
N GLY A 131 -2.33 8.37 11.19
CA GLY A 131 -1.92 8.40 12.60
C GLY A 131 -0.47 7.95 12.76
N ILE A 132 0.27 8.63 13.63
CA ILE A 132 1.69 8.37 13.86
C ILE A 132 1.92 8.35 15.36
N VAL A 133 2.47 7.24 15.86
CA VAL A 133 2.82 7.10 17.28
C VAL A 133 4.32 6.87 17.39
N SER A 134 4.96 7.71 18.20
CA SER A 134 6.43 7.78 18.33
C SER A 134 7.03 6.55 19.03
N ALA A 135 8.34 6.34 18.88
CA ALA A 135 9.05 5.27 19.59
C ALA A 135 8.91 5.38 21.12
N LYS A 136 8.95 6.61 21.65
CA LYS A 136 8.73 6.91 23.07
C LYS A 136 7.34 6.45 23.53
N GLU A 137 6.28 6.82 22.80
CA GLU A 137 4.93 6.41 23.15
C GLU A 137 4.72 4.91 22.98
N ILE A 138 5.40 4.26 22.03
CA ILE A 138 5.40 2.79 21.91
C ILE A 138 5.95 2.15 23.17
N ASP A 139 7.04 2.68 23.73
CA ASP A 139 7.64 2.18 24.97
C ASP A 139 6.70 2.38 26.17
N GLU A 140 5.93 3.46 26.21
CA GLU A 140 4.95 3.75 27.28
C GLU A 140 3.68 2.87 27.19
N LEU A 141 3.20 2.59 25.97
CA LEU A 141 1.91 1.94 25.74
C LEU A 141 1.99 0.44 25.47
N ASN A 142 3.15 -0.05 25.04
CA ASN A 142 3.35 -1.27 24.23
C ASN A 142 2.92 -1.14 22.76
N ILE A 143 3.47 -2.02 21.91
CA ILE A 143 3.28 -1.93 20.45
C ILE A 143 1.85 -2.20 19.98
N TYR A 144 1.10 -3.04 20.68
CA TYR A 144 -0.29 -3.33 20.31
C TYR A 144 -1.18 -2.12 20.55
N GLN A 145 -1.07 -1.49 21.73
CA GLN A 145 -1.84 -0.29 22.06
C GLN A 145 -1.38 0.93 21.25
N ALA A 146 -0.08 1.05 20.97
CA ALA A 146 0.44 2.11 20.10
C ALA A 146 -0.10 2.01 18.66
N ALA A 147 -0.16 0.79 18.08
CA ALA A 147 -0.78 0.57 16.78
C ALA A 147 -2.28 0.93 16.79
N LYS A 148 -3.01 0.52 17.84
CA LYS A 148 -4.42 0.88 18.02
C LYS A 148 -4.64 2.39 18.13
N LYS A 149 -3.78 3.09 18.87
CA LYS A 149 -3.78 4.56 18.96
C LYS A 149 -3.53 5.21 17.60
N ALA A 150 -2.54 4.74 16.83
CA ALA A 150 -2.27 5.26 15.49
C ALA A 150 -3.48 5.07 14.56
N MET A 151 -4.14 3.91 14.59
CA MET A 151 -5.33 3.67 13.76
C MET A 151 -6.50 4.58 14.15
N VAL A 152 -6.75 4.78 15.44
CA VAL A 152 -7.78 5.72 15.92
C VAL A 152 -7.50 7.14 15.40
N GLN A 153 -6.26 7.62 15.55
CA GLN A 153 -5.85 8.93 15.02
C GLN A 153 -6.06 9.05 13.51
N ALA A 154 -5.77 7.98 12.75
CA ALA A 154 -6.00 7.95 11.31
C ALA A 154 -7.49 8.11 10.97
N VAL A 155 -8.39 7.41 11.68
CA VAL A 155 -9.85 7.54 11.47
C VAL A 155 -10.36 8.93 11.89
N GLU A 156 -9.81 9.50 12.96
CA GLU A 156 -10.18 10.83 13.44
C GLU A 156 -9.85 11.96 12.44
N GLN A 157 -8.87 11.75 11.56
CA GLN A 157 -8.52 12.70 10.49
C GLN A 157 -9.44 12.60 9.26
N LEU A 158 -10.24 11.54 9.12
CA LEU A 158 -11.11 11.39 7.97
C LEU A 158 -12.21 12.45 7.95
N THR A 159 -12.37 13.10 6.79
CA THR A 159 -13.46 14.02 6.47
C THR A 159 -13.88 13.79 5.01
N PRO A 160 -15.10 13.30 4.74
CA PRO A 160 -16.17 12.98 5.69
C PRO A 160 -15.85 11.78 6.61
N LYS A 161 -16.65 11.62 7.67
CA LYS A 161 -16.54 10.45 8.57
C LYS A 161 -17.08 9.19 7.88
N PRO A 162 -16.42 8.03 8.05
CA PRO A 162 -16.89 6.78 7.46
C PRO A 162 -18.11 6.23 8.20
N GLU A 163 -18.93 5.47 7.48
CA GLU A 163 -20.06 4.71 8.01
C GLU A 163 -19.64 3.32 8.49
N TYR A 164 -18.55 2.77 7.94
CA TYR A 164 -18.05 1.44 8.26
C TYR A 164 -16.53 1.36 8.18
N LEU A 165 -15.92 0.56 9.06
CA LEU A 165 -14.46 0.33 9.09
C LEU A 165 -14.12 -1.12 8.70
N LEU A 166 -13.21 -1.28 7.74
CA LEU A 166 -12.54 -2.55 7.45
C LEU A 166 -11.11 -2.45 7.96
N ILE A 167 -10.71 -3.33 8.89
CA ILE A 167 -9.44 -3.22 9.63
C ILE A 167 -8.62 -4.51 9.47
N ASP A 168 -7.31 -4.41 9.21
CA ASP A 168 -6.43 -5.58 9.24
C ASP A 168 -6.23 -6.07 10.69
N ALA A 169 -6.74 -7.26 10.98
CA ALA A 169 -6.48 -8.06 12.18
C ALA A 169 -6.58 -7.34 13.55
N MET A 170 -7.41 -6.28 13.68
CA MET A 170 -7.64 -5.59 14.95
C MET A 170 -9.06 -5.02 15.11
N GLU A 171 -9.42 -4.65 16.34
CA GLU A 171 -10.65 -3.96 16.71
C GLU A 171 -10.32 -2.62 17.40
N LEU A 172 -10.96 -1.54 16.96
CA LEU A 172 -10.79 -0.17 17.45
C LEU A 172 -11.90 0.19 18.45
N PRO A 173 -11.61 1.03 19.46
CA PRO A 173 -12.59 1.42 20.46
C PRO A 173 -13.43 2.60 19.95
N LEU A 174 -14.04 2.44 18.77
CA LEU A 174 -14.82 3.45 18.07
C LEU A 174 -16.28 2.98 17.95
N ALA A 175 -17.22 3.91 18.06
CA ALA A 175 -18.65 3.61 17.91
C ALA A 175 -19.08 3.32 16.45
N ILE A 176 -18.14 3.43 15.49
CA ILE A 176 -18.39 3.15 14.08
C ILE A 176 -18.43 1.63 13.89
N PRO A 177 -19.46 1.10 13.19
CA PRO A 177 -19.49 -0.31 12.82
C PRO A 177 -18.21 -0.74 12.12
N GLN A 178 -17.67 -1.90 12.49
CA GLN A 178 -16.36 -2.32 12.03
C GLN A 178 -16.29 -3.83 11.85
N GLN A 179 -15.40 -4.25 10.95
CA GLN A 179 -15.06 -5.66 10.74
C GLN A 179 -13.54 -5.83 10.70
N SER A 180 -13.06 -6.72 11.56
CA SER A 180 -11.67 -7.16 11.55
C SER A 180 -11.48 -8.28 10.52
N LEU A 181 -10.50 -8.13 9.62
CA LEU A 181 -10.19 -9.10 8.57
C LEU A 181 -8.79 -9.68 8.77
N ILE A 182 -8.67 -11.01 8.68
CA ILE A 182 -7.35 -11.66 8.69
C ILE A 182 -6.73 -11.50 7.30
N LYS A 183 -5.53 -10.90 7.22
CA LYS A 183 -4.88 -10.56 5.94
C LYS A 183 -5.77 -9.63 5.12
N GLY A 184 -6.28 -8.58 5.75
CA GLY A 184 -7.18 -7.62 5.13
C GLY A 184 -6.56 -6.95 3.90
N ASP A 185 -5.25 -6.69 3.94
CA ASP A 185 -4.47 -6.11 2.84
C ASP A 185 -4.49 -6.94 1.54
N ALA A 186 -4.73 -8.25 1.64
CA ALA A 186 -4.85 -9.16 0.51
C ALA A 186 -6.31 -9.43 0.08
N ASN A 187 -7.29 -8.97 0.85
CA ASN A 187 -8.70 -9.33 0.67
C ASN A 187 -9.67 -8.13 0.60
N SER A 188 -9.22 -6.92 0.92
CA SER A 188 -9.98 -5.67 0.86
C SER A 188 -9.16 -4.62 0.11
N VAL A 189 -9.73 -4.03 -0.95
CA VAL A 189 -9.09 -2.94 -1.70
C VAL A 189 -8.89 -1.69 -0.82
N SER A 190 -9.80 -1.44 0.11
CA SER A 190 -9.71 -0.30 1.04
C SER A 190 -8.54 -0.49 2.01
N ILE A 191 -8.41 -1.69 2.60
CA ILE A 191 -7.28 -2.00 3.50
C ILE A 191 -5.96 -2.00 2.72
N ALA A 192 -5.95 -2.56 1.50
CA ALA A 192 -4.77 -2.54 0.64
C ALA A 192 -4.30 -1.09 0.35
N ALA A 193 -5.23 -0.18 0.07
CA ALA A 193 -4.90 1.24 -0.12
C ALA A 193 -4.31 1.87 1.15
N ALA A 194 -4.90 1.60 2.32
CA ALA A 194 -4.36 2.03 3.61
C ALA A 194 -2.95 1.47 3.86
N SER A 195 -2.70 0.20 3.54
CA SER A 195 -1.38 -0.44 3.68
C SER A 195 -0.30 0.31 2.88
N VAL A 196 -0.63 0.74 1.65
CA VAL A 196 0.28 1.50 0.79
C VAL A 196 0.56 2.88 1.40
N VAL A 197 -0.48 3.59 1.85
CA VAL A 197 -0.34 4.92 2.48
C VAL A 197 0.51 4.84 3.75
N ALA A 198 0.22 3.89 4.63
CA ALA A 198 0.98 3.70 5.87
C ALA A 198 2.45 3.36 5.58
N LYS A 199 2.69 2.45 4.62
CA LYS A 199 4.04 2.00 4.26
C LYS A 199 4.89 3.12 3.64
N VAL A 200 4.36 3.82 2.63
CA VAL A 200 5.10 4.90 1.95
C VAL A 200 5.36 6.06 2.90
N THR A 201 4.38 6.43 3.73
CA THR A 201 4.55 7.47 4.74
C THR A 201 5.64 7.09 5.74
N ARG A 202 5.61 5.87 6.27
CA ARG A 202 6.63 5.42 7.22
C ARG A 202 8.02 5.35 6.61
N ASP A 203 8.14 4.79 5.41
CA ASP A 203 9.46 4.67 4.75
C ASP A 203 10.05 6.05 4.45
N THR A 204 9.21 7.04 4.11
CA THR A 204 9.63 8.45 3.96
C THR A 204 10.21 9.00 5.27
N ILE A 205 9.55 8.78 6.40
CA ILE A 205 10.06 9.17 7.72
C ILE A 205 11.39 8.47 8.02
N MET A 206 11.51 7.18 7.74
CA MET A 206 12.76 6.44 7.99
C MET A 206 13.92 6.92 7.09
N LYS A 207 13.65 7.27 5.83
CA LYS A 207 14.66 7.88 4.93
C LYS A 207 15.14 9.23 5.47
N GLN A 208 14.23 10.06 5.99
CA GLN A 208 14.58 11.33 6.62
C GLN A 208 15.44 11.12 7.88
N LEU A 209 15.07 10.14 8.71
CA LEU A 209 15.89 9.74 9.86
C LEU A 209 17.27 9.22 9.43
N GLY A 210 17.37 8.47 8.33
CA GLY A 210 18.64 8.01 7.78
C GLY A 210 19.55 9.17 7.37
N ALA A 211 18.99 10.24 6.81
CA ALA A 211 19.75 11.45 6.51
C ALA A 211 20.23 12.18 7.78
N GLN A 212 19.44 12.19 8.85
CA GLN A 212 19.80 12.82 10.13
C GLN A 212 20.79 11.98 10.96
N TYR A 213 20.68 10.66 10.86
CA TYR A 213 21.45 9.67 11.63
C TYR A 213 22.15 8.68 10.69
N PRO A 214 23.08 9.15 9.84
CA PRO A 214 23.66 8.36 8.74
C PRO A 214 24.40 7.11 9.22
N GLN A 215 24.93 7.13 10.44
CA GLN A 215 25.64 5.99 11.02
C GLN A 215 24.74 4.78 11.29
N TYR A 216 23.41 4.97 11.39
CA TYR A 216 22.46 3.89 11.67
C TYR A 216 21.89 3.23 10.41
N GLY A 217 21.93 3.87 9.23
CA GLY A 217 21.47 3.27 7.97
C GLY A 217 19.96 3.06 7.84
N PHE A 218 19.16 3.89 8.54
CA PHE A 218 17.70 3.78 8.58
C PHE A 218 17.02 3.79 7.21
N GLU A 219 17.59 4.50 6.24
CA GLU A 219 17.12 4.57 4.86
C GLU A 219 17.26 3.26 4.08
N LYS A 220 17.99 2.28 4.60
CA LYS A 220 18.17 0.96 3.96
C LYS A 220 17.28 -0.10 4.58
N HIS A 221 17.31 -0.19 5.91
CA HIS A 221 16.59 -1.25 6.63
C HIS A 221 15.36 -0.75 7.37
N MET A 222 14.95 0.52 7.22
CA MET A 222 13.70 1.07 7.76
C MET A 222 13.51 0.87 9.28
N GLY A 223 14.62 0.83 10.03
CA GLY A 223 14.64 0.60 11.47
C GLY A 223 14.56 -0.87 11.90
N TYR A 224 14.48 -1.85 10.98
CA TYR A 224 14.56 -3.27 11.31
C TYR A 224 15.95 -3.63 11.87
N GLY A 225 16.01 -4.60 12.78
CA GLY A 225 17.24 -5.02 13.48
C GLY A 225 18.17 -5.89 12.63
N THR A 226 18.72 -5.33 11.55
CA THR A 226 19.78 -5.99 10.78
C THR A 226 21.08 -6.01 11.57
N GLU A 227 22.04 -6.87 11.18
CA GLU A 227 23.36 -6.90 11.80
C GLU A 227 24.04 -5.53 11.82
N TYR A 228 23.93 -4.80 10.70
CA TYR A 228 24.43 -3.43 10.59
C TYR A 228 23.79 -2.50 11.63
N HIS A 229 22.46 -2.55 11.77
CA HIS A 229 21.74 -1.70 12.71
C HIS A 229 22.14 -2.02 14.17
N LEU A 230 22.24 -3.30 14.52
CA LEU A 230 22.67 -3.71 15.86
C LEU A 230 24.12 -3.29 16.15
N GLN A 231 25.01 -3.38 15.16
CA GLN A 231 26.38 -2.90 15.31
C GLN A 231 26.44 -1.38 15.48
N ALA A 232 25.62 -0.62 14.75
CA ALA A 232 25.51 0.82 14.91
C ALA A 232 25.04 1.19 16.33
N ILE A 233 24.03 0.49 16.87
CA ILE A 233 23.58 0.69 18.27
C ILE A 233 24.72 0.42 19.26
N ARG A 234 25.49 -0.66 19.10
CA ARG A 234 26.64 -0.96 19.99
C ARG A 234 27.76 0.08 19.90
N THR A 235 27.95 0.67 18.73
CA THR A 235 29.06 1.61 18.47
C THR A 235 28.72 3.04 18.88
N TYR A 236 27.48 3.47 18.59
CA TYR A 236 27.04 4.87 18.71
C TYR A 236 25.98 5.08 19.79
N GLY A 237 25.50 4.02 20.43
CA GLY A 237 24.43 4.06 21.42
C GLY A 237 23.03 4.11 20.79
N VAL A 238 22.00 4.19 21.63
CA VAL A 238 20.61 4.37 21.20
C VAL A 238 20.25 5.85 21.03
N THR A 239 19.35 6.13 20.09
CA THR A 239 18.75 7.46 19.87
C THR A 239 17.34 7.52 20.46
N GLU A 240 16.72 8.71 20.46
CA GLU A 240 15.30 8.89 20.83
C GLU A 240 14.32 8.12 19.94
N HIS A 241 14.74 7.73 18.73
CA HIS A 241 13.91 6.98 17.79
C HIS A 241 13.96 5.48 18.02
N HIS A 242 14.84 4.98 18.90
CA HIS A 242 14.90 3.56 19.24
C HIS A 242 13.83 3.23 20.30
N ARG A 243 13.19 2.07 20.11
CA ARG A 243 12.19 1.52 21.04
C ARG A 243 12.91 0.75 22.12
N ARG A 244 13.13 1.38 23.27
CA ARG A 244 13.94 0.84 24.36
C ARG A 244 13.29 -0.36 25.04
N SER A 245 11.98 -0.53 24.88
CA SER A 245 11.24 -1.68 25.41
C SER A 245 11.45 -2.97 24.57
N PHE A 246 11.93 -2.87 23.33
CA PHE A 246 12.07 -4.00 22.42
C PHE A 246 13.39 -4.73 22.64
N SER A 247 13.38 -6.07 22.64
CA SER A 247 14.61 -6.84 22.45
C SER A 247 15.06 -6.76 20.98
N PRO A 248 16.36 -6.61 20.68
CA PRO A 248 17.50 -6.59 21.60
C PRO A 248 17.89 -5.21 22.12
N VAL A 249 17.19 -4.12 21.76
CA VAL A 249 17.54 -2.75 22.22
C VAL A 249 17.60 -2.67 23.73
N ARG A 250 16.61 -3.25 24.43
CA ARG A 250 16.55 -3.31 25.90
C ARG A 250 17.77 -3.94 26.56
N GLU A 251 18.47 -4.84 25.86
CA GLU A 251 19.66 -5.55 26.37
C GLU A 251 20.95 -4.76 26.13
N LEU A 252 20.89 -3.72 25.29
CA LEU A 252 22.03 -2.89 24.89
C LEU A 252 22.05 -1.52 25.61
N VAL A 253 21.06 -1.23 26.45
CA VAL A 253 20.86 0.04 27.16
C VAL A 253 20.88 -0.17 28.66
#